data_AF-A0A6G9HIM7-F1
#
_entry.id   AF-A0A6G9HIM7-F1
#
_cell.length_a   1.000
_cell.length_b   1.000
_cell.length_c   1.000
_cell.angle_alpha   90.00
_cell.angle_beta   90.00
_cell.angle_gamma   90.00
#
_symmetry.space_group_name_H-M   'P 1'
#
loop_
_entity.id
_entity.type
_entity.pdbx_description
1 polymer ?
#
loop_
_entity_poly.entity_id
_entity_poly.type
_entity_poly.pdbx_seq_one_letter_code
_entity_poly.pdbx_strand_id
1 'polypeptide(L)'
;MIYKREFMKGITPYIGGKWFIFTRDTCAFICSNDKIVKFKNFYLHTFLPGDSFFQTVLMNTTFHDIAVNDDKRMVIKLSKVTKQNSEIYINMLKHGNHLFIRKLNHQTDTLILRYIEENYNHPLPQTDQIGNELKTDENQKN
;
A
#
# COMPACT_ATOMS: atom_id res chain seq x y z
N MET A 1 5.42 -31.85 -0.04
CA MET A 1 4.77 -31.83 1.29
C MET A 1 4.62 -30.38 1.71
N ILE A 2 3.40 -29.90 1.98
CA ILE A 2 3.18 -28.52 2.46
C ILE A 2 3.34 -28.55 3.97
N TYR A 3 4.36 -27.86 4.50
CA TYR A 3 4.58 -27.73 5.94
C TYR A 3 3.46 -26.86 6.55
N LYS A 4 2.67 -27.44 7.46
CA LYS A 4 1.64 -26.73 8.20
C LYS A 4 2.24 -26.18 9.49
N ARG A 5 1.96 -24.91 9.79
CA ARG A 5 2.33 -24.24 11.04
C ARG A 5 1.15 -23.46 11.59
N GLU A 6 1.11 -23.27 12.90
CA GLU A 6 0.11 -22.41 13.53
C GLU A 6 0.40 -20.93 13.27
N PHE A 7 -0.65 -20.11 13.33
CA PHE A 7 -0.49 -18.66 13.37
C PHE A 7 0.11 -18.20 14.70
N MET A 8 0.70 -17.01 14.71
CA MET A 8 1.23 -16.40 15.94
C MET A 8 0.10 -16.18 16.96
N LYS A 9 0.25 -16.71 18.17
CA LYS A 9 -0.75 -16.55 19.24
C LYS A 9 -0.91 -15.07 19.63
N GLY A 10 -2.16 -14.64 19.78
CA GLY A 10 -2.50 -13.27 20.18
C GLY A 10 -2.17 -12.19 19.14
N ILE A 11 -1.91 -12.58 17.89
CA ILE A 11 -1.66 -11.66 16.78
C ILE A 11 -2.74 -11.88 15.71
N THR A 12 -3.37 -10.80 15.28
CA THR A 12 -4.30 -10.81 14.15
C THR A 12 -3.50 -10.65 12.85
N PRO A 13 -3.54 -11.61 11.91
CA PRO A 13 -2.84 -11.47 10.63
C PRO A 13 -3.56 -10.45 9.73
N TYR A 14 -2.78 -9.60 9.05
CA TYR A 14 -3.28 -8.66 8.05
C TYR A 14 -2.57 -8.90 6.72
N ILE A 15 -3.27 -8.61 5.61
CA ILE A 15 -2.76 -8.75 4.24
C ILE A 15 -3.01 -7.46 3.46
N GLY A 16 -2.10 -7.11 2.54
CA GLY A 16 -2.20 -5.93 1.70
C GLY A 16 -1.14 -5.88 0.59
N GLY A 17 -0.91 -4.68 0.06
CA GLY A 17 0.10 -4.45 -0.98
C GLY A 17 1.54 -4.50 -0.45
N LYS A 18 2.53 -4.62 -1.36
CA LYS A 18 3.97 -4.68 -1.04
C LYS A 18 4.67 -3.32 -0.94
N TRP A 19 3.93 -2.23 -1.10
CA TRP A 19 4.48 -0.90 -1.24
C TRP A 19 3.87 0.00 -0.18
N PHE A 20 4.70 0.84 0.38
CA PHE A 20 4.38 1.58 1.59
C PHE A 20 5.11 2.91 1.55
N ILE A 21 4.58 3.87 2.29
CA ILE A 21 5.26 5.10 2.66
C ILE A 21 5.39 5.04 4.19
N PHE A 22 6.61 5.10 4.70
CA PHE A 22 6.87 5.05 6.13
C PHE A 22 7.54 6.33 6.61
N THR A 23 7.13 6.78 7.80
CA THR A 23 7.88 7.78 8.55
C THR A 23 9.18 7.19 9.06
N ARG A 24 10.13 8.06 9.42
CA ARG A 24 11.40 7.65 10.01
C ARG A 24 11.19 6.84 11.30
N ASP A 25 10.21 7.23 12.12
CA ASP A 25 9.91 6.58 13.40
C ASP A 25 9.38 5.16 13.20
N THR A 26 8.51 4.96 12.20
CA THR A 26 8.04 3.62 11.82
C THR A 26 9.21 2.73 11.40
N CYS A 27 10.13 3.25 10.58
CA CYS A 27 11.34 2.52 10.19
C CYS A 27 12.22 2.18 11.40
N ALA A 28 12.47 3.14 12.29
CA ALA A 28 13.27 2.93 13.50
C ALA A 28 12.65 1.85 14.40
N PHE A 29 11.33 1.88 14.58
CA PHE A 29 10.61 0.86 15.34
C PHE A 29 10.75 -0.55 14.73
N ILE A 30 10.56 -0.70 13.42
CA ILE A 30 10.67 -1.99 12.73
C ILE A 30 12.11 -2.54 12.78
N CYS A 31 13.11 -1.66 12.71
CA CYS A 31 14.50 -2.05 12.72
C CYS A 31 14.98 -2.50 14.11
N SER A 32 14.64 -1.75 15.16
CA SER A 32 15.34 -1.83 16.45
C SER A 32 14.51 -2.37 17.61
N ASN A 33 13.19 -2.55 17.47
CA ASN A 33 12.36 -2.99 18.60
C ASN A 33 12.36 -4.53 18.74
N ASP A 34 12.67 -5.03 19.94
CA ASP A 34 12.73 -6.47 20.25
C ASP A 34 11.40 -7.20 20.00
N LYS A 35 10.26 -6.51 20.14
CA LYS A 35 8.93 -7.09 19.87
C LYS A 35 8.77 -7.48 18.40
N ILE A 36 9.62 -6.96 17.50
CA ILE A 36 9.60 -7.28 16.07
C ILE A 36 10.34 -8.58 15.75
N VAL A 37 11.25 -9.03 16.62
CA VAL A 37 12.03 -10.26 16.41
C VAL A 37 11.13 -11.47 16.20
N LYS A 38 10.05 -11.62 16.99
CA LYS A 38 9.06 -12.71 16.80
C LYS A 38 8.38 -12.66 15.43
N PHE A 39 8.08 -11.48 14.90
CA PHE A 39 7.49 -11.34 13.57
C PHE A 39 8.52 -11.68 12.50
N LYS A 40 9.77 -11.18 12.61
CA LYS A 40 10.85 -11.50 11.67
C LYS A 40 11.07 -13.02 11.57
N ASN A 41 11.12 -13.71 12.71
CA ASN A 41 11.26 -15.16 12.75
C ASN A 41 10.08 -15.90 12.10
N PHE A 42 8.85 -15.45 12.36
CA PHE A 42 7.67 -16.02 11.70
C PHE A 42 7.68 -15.77 10.19
N TYR A 43 8.01 -14.56 9.75
CA TYR A 43 7.95 -14.18 8.34
C TYR A 43 9.13 -14.68 7.49
N LEU A 44 10.24 -15.09 8.12
CA LEU A 44 11.40 -15.68 7.43
C LEU A 44 11.05 -16.90 6.56
N HIS A 45 10.11 -17.72 7.02
CA HIS A 45 9.65 -18.92 6.32
C HIS A 45 8.23 -18.76 5.75
N THR A 46 7.86 -17.54 5.38
CA THR A 46 6.53 -17.22 4.83
C THR A 46 6.65 -16.97 3.33
N PHE A 47 5.73 -17.54 2.56
CA PHE A 47 5.61 -17.20 1.14
C PHE A 47 5.09 -15.77 0.99
N LEU A 48 5.77 -14.95 0.18
CA LEU A 48 5.45 -13.54 -0.06
C LEU A 48 5.28 -12.71 1.23
N PRO A 49 6.30 -12.63 2.09
CA PRO A 49 6.18 -11.98 3.40
C PRO A 49 5.84 -10.49 3.28
N GLY A 50 6.25 -9.82 2.19
CA GLY A 50 5.94 -8.41 1.94
C GLY A 50 4.45 -8.10 1.74
N ASP A 51 3.61 -9.11 1.49
CA ASP A 51 2.14 -8.92 1.39
C ASP A 51 1.45 -8.89 2.77
N SER A 52 2.15 -9.18 3.86
CA SER A 52 1.51 -9.32 5.18
C SER A 52 2.37 -8.88 6.37
N PHE A 53 3.69 -8.93 6.29
CA PHE A 53 4.59 -8.62 7.40
C PHE A 53 4.35 -7.23 7.98
N PHE A 54 4.40 -6.20 7.14
CA PHE A 54 4.30 -4.81 7.60
C PHE A 54 2.90 -4.50 8.11
N GLN A 55 1.86 -4.93 7.41
CA GLN A 55 0.47 -4.76 7.82
C GLN A 55 0.25 -5.42 9.18
N THR A 56 0.70 -6.66 9.35
CA THR A 56 0.52 -7.41 10.60
C THR A 56 1.29 -6.78 11.75
N VAL A 57 2.54 -6.33 11.51
CA VAL A 57 3.31 -5.62 12.54
C VAL A 57 2.64 -4.32 12.96
N LEU A 58 2.31 -3.44 12.00
CA LEU A 58 1.79 -2.11 12.31
C LEU A 58 0.42 -2.17 12.98
N MET A 59 -0.46 -3.04 12.48
CA MET A 59 -1.82 -3.18 13.00
C MET A 59 -1.91 -3.85 14.37
N ASN A 60 -0.86 -4.57 14.81
CA ASN A 60 -0.77 -5.19 16.14
C ASN A 60 0.18 -4.44 17.09
N THR A 61 0.49 -3.18 16.80
CA THR A 61 1.38 -2.34 17.62
C THR A 61 0.78 -0.94 17.79
N THR A 62 1.52 -0.04 18.43
CA THR A 62 1.11 1.36 18.67
C THR A 62 0.93 2.18 17.37
N PHE A 63 1.26 1.61 16.21
CA PHE A 63 1.07 2.26 14.91
C PHE A 63 -0.33 2.03 14.32
N HIS A 64 -1.18 1.20 14.95
CA HIS A 64 -2.53 0.87 14.47
C HIS A 64 -3.36 2.13 14.15
N ASP A 65 -3.37 3.09 15.08
CA ASP A 65 -4.26 4.26 15.03
C ASP A 65 -3.82 5.29 13.99
N ILE A 66 -2.55 5.25 13.59
CA ILE A 66 -1.94 6.17 12.62
C ILE A 66 -1.70 5.51 11.25
N ALA A 67 -2.06 4.23 11.10
CA ALA A 67 -1.90 3.52 9.84
C ALA A 67 -3.00 3.92 8.86
N VAL A 68 -2.59 4.61 7.78
CA VAL A 68 -3.47 4.97 6.66
C VAL A 68 -3.54 3.80 5.67
N ASN A 69 -4.76 3.38 5.32
CA ASN A 69 -4.99 2.31 4.34
C ASN A 69 -4.95 2.82 2.89
N ASP A 70 -3.88 3.52 2.54
CA ASP A 70 -3.62 4.07 1.21
C ASP A 70 -2.11 4.13 0.97
N ASP A 71 -1.62 3.40 -0.04
CA ASP A 71 -0.19 3.42 -0.41
C ASP A 71 0.15 4.53 -1.41
N LYS A 72 -0.82 5.37 -1.77
CA LYS A 72 -0.74 6.50 -2.70
C LYS A 72 -0.38 6.10 -4.12
N ARG A 73 -0.69 4.87 -4.54
CA ARG A 73 -0.35 4.40 -5.90
C ARG A 73 -1.58 4.11 -6.73
N MET A 74 -1.52 4.51 -7.99
CA MET A 74 -2.44 4.00 -9.00
C MET A 74 -1.89 2.70 -9.58
N VAL A 75 -2.68 1.61 -9.50
CA VAL A 75 -2.30 0.33 -10.12
C VAL A 75 -3.01 0.12 -11.45
N ILE A 76 -2.27 0.27 -12.55
CA ILE A 76 -2.71 -0.06 -13.91
C ILE A 76 -2.64 -1.57 -14.08
N LYS A 77 -3.82 -2.19 -14.25
CA LYS A 77 -3.93 -3.63 -14.53
C LYS A 77 -3.77 -3.84 -16.02
N LEU A 78 -2.74 -4.61 -16.43
CA LEU A 78 -2.66 -5.14 -17.79
C LEU A 78 -3.74 -6.21 -17.95
N SER A 79 -4.88 -5.84 -18.52
CA SER A 79 -5.85 -6.80 -19.01
C SER A 79 -5.42 -7.23 -20.41
N LYS A 80 -5.28 -8.53 -20.65
CA LYS A 80 -5.12 -9.08 -22.01
C LYS A 80 -6.43 -9.04 -22.81
N VAL A 81 -7.57 -8.86 -22.13
CA VAL A 81 -8.93 -9.05 -22.69
C VAL A 81 -9.59 -7.71 -23.06
N THR A 82 -9.16 -6.62 -22.43
CA THR A 82 -9.64 -5.27 -22.72
C THR A 82 -8.44 -4.41 -23.04
N LYS A 83 -8.35 -3.89 -24.28
CA LYS A 83 -7.39 -2.84 -24.63
C LYS A 83 -7.47 -1.77 -23.54
N GLN A 84 -6.32 -1.41 -22.95
CA GLN A 84 -6.21 -0.35 -21.95
C GLN A 84 -6.86 0.91 -22.50
N ASN A 85 -8.02 1.30 -21.95
CA ASN A 85 -8.54 2.63 -22.20
C ASN A 85 -7.75 3.61 -21.33
N SER A 86 -6.75 4.26 -21.94
CA SER A 86 -5.90 5.25 -21.28
C SER A 86 -6.71 6.38 -20.65
N GLU A 87 -7.88 6.72 -21.21
CA GLU A 87 -8.74 7.79 -20.70
C GLU A 87 -9.27 7.50 -19.30
N ILE A 88 -9.59 6.23 -18.98
CA ILE A 88 -10.05 5.83 -17.64
C ILE A 88 -8.95 6.12 -16.61
N TYR A 89 -7.71 5.73 -16.92
CA TYR A 89 -6.58 5.93 -16.02
C TYR A 89 -6.19 7.41 -15.92
N ILE A 90 -6.22 8.15 -17.03
CA ILE A 90 -5.99 9.61 -17.01
C ILE A 90 -7.06 10.29 -16.15
N ASN A 91 -8.32 9.87 -16.26
CA ASN A 91 -9.39 10.43 -15.43
C ASN A 91 -9.19 10.12 -13.94
N MET A 92 -8.73 8.91 -13.60
CA MET A 92 -8.34 8.56 -12.24
C MET A 92 -7.16 9.40 -11.74
N LEU A 93 -6.16 9.67 -12.59
CA LEU A 93 -5.03 10.53 -12.23
C LEU A 93 -5.43 12.00 -12.00
N LYS A 94 -6.41 12.50 -12.74
CA LYS A 94 -6.91 13.88 -12.57
C LYS A 94 -7.62 14.10 -11.22
N HIS A 95 -8.31 13.08 -10.73
CA HIS A 95 -9.18 13.19 -9.55
C HIS A 95 -8.63 12.47 -8.31
N GLY A 96 -7.63 11.62 -8.49
CA GLY A 96 -7.02 10.82 -7.42
C GLY A 96 -5.85 11.52 -6.74
N ASN A 97 -5.57 11.11 -5.52
CA ASN A 97 -4.41 11.54 -4.74
C ASN A 97 -3.29 10.49 -4.85
N HIS A 98 -2.82 10.26 -6.08
CA HIS A 98 -1.77 9.27 -6.36
C HIS A 98 -0.42 9.94 -6.55
N LEU A 99 0.57 9.50 -5.78
CA LEU A 99 1.97 9.96 -5.88
C LEU A 99 2.80 9.08 -6.82
N PHE A 100 2.39 7.83 -7.04
CA PHE A 100 3.10 6.90 -7.91
C PHE A 100 2.14 6.08 -8.79
N ILE A 101 2.65 5.52 -9.87
CA ILE A 101 1.89 4.70 -10.82
C ILE A 101 2.63 3.39 -11.08
N ARG A 102 1.89 2.27 -11.16
CA ARG A 102 2.45 0.94 -11.46
C ARG A 102 1.42 0.05 -12.19
N LYS A 103 1.72 -0.73 -13.22
CA LYS A 103 2.91 -0.76 -14.04
C LYS A 103 2.57 -0.07 -15.36
N LEU A 104 3.49 0.75 -15.85
CA LEU A 104 3.41 1.33 -17.18
C LEU A 104 4.30 0.53 -18.14
N ASN A 105 3.87 0.43 -19.38
CA ASN A 105 4.65 -0.06 -20.50
C ASN A 105 4.88 1.10 -21.47
N HIS A 106 6.15 1.39 -21.75
CA HIS A 106 6.55 2.52 -22.61
C HIS A 106 6.05 2.43 -24.06
N GLN A 107 5.72 1.24 -24.53
CA GLN A 107 5.24 1.02 -25.89
C GLN A 107 3.72 1.12 -25.99
N THR A 108 2.98 0.72 -24.96
CA THR A 108 1.51 0.64 -25.01
C THR A 108 0.80 1.75 -24.26
N ASP A 109 1.42 2.33 -23.23
CA ASP A 109 0.81 3.33 -22.34
C ASP A 109 1.24 4.77 -22.69
N THR A 110 1.54 5.03 -23.97
CA THR A 110 2.10 6.31 -24.44
C THR A 110 1.23 7.52 -24.10
N LEU A 111 -0.10 7.38 -24.12
CA LEU A 111 -1.02 8.45 -23.74
C LEU A 111 -0.95 8.79 -22.25
N ILE A 112 -0.81 7.78 -21.39
CA ILE A 112 -0.67 7.97 -19.94
C ILE A 112 0.69 8.60 -19.64
N LEU A 113 1.75 8.14 -20.32
CA LEU A 113 3.09 8.71 -20.19
C LEU A 113 3.14 10.18 -20.59
N ARG A 114 2.56 10.51 -21.75
CA ARG A 114 2.46 11.91 -22.19
C ARG A 114 1.71 12.78 -21.18
N TYR A 115 0.59 12.28 -20.66
CA TYR A 115 -0.16 12.99 -19.62
C TYR A 115 0.70 13.25 -18.37
N ILE A 116 1.48 12.27 -17.91
CA ILE A 116 2.37 12.44 -16.76
C ILE A 116 3.43 13.51 -17.05
N GLU A 117 4.09 13.46 -18.21
CA GLU A 117 5.12 14.43 -18.60
C GLU A 117 4.57 15.86 -18.67
N GLU A 118 3.39 16.04 -19.28
CA GLU A 118 2.72 17.34 -19.39
C GLU A 118 2.29 17.90 -18.02
N ASN A 119 2.04 17.04 -17.03
CA ASN A 119 1.48 17.45 -15.74
C ASN A 119 2.44 17.34 -14.56
N TYR A 120 3.67 16.85 -14.75
CA TYR A 120 4.61 16.55 -13.66
C TYR A 120 4.92 17.77 -12.76
N ASN A 121 5.00 18.96 -13.37
CA ASN A 121 5.32 20.20 -12.65
C ASN A 121 4.07 20.94 -12.14
N HIS A 122 2.86 20.41 -12.39
CA HIS A 122 1.64 21.01 -11.85
C HIS A 122 1.47 20.62 -10.38
N PRO A 123 0.98 21.54 -9.53
CA PRO A 123 0.69 21.22 -8.16
C PRO A 123 -0.40 20.14 -8.09
N LEU A 124 -0.28 19.25 -7.12
CA LEU A 124 -1.36 18.30 -6.82
C LEU A 124 -2.62 19.07 -6.41
N PRO A 125 -3.81 18.59 -6.79
CA PRO A 125 -5.06 19.19 -6.34
C PRO A 125 -5.12 19.17 -4.81
N GLN A 126 -5.58 20.28 -4.23
CA GLN A 126 -5.80 20.36 -2.78
C GLN A 126 -6.94 19.42 -2.41
N THR A 127 -6.66 18.45 -1.54
CA THR A 127 -7.64 17.48 -1.06
C THR A 127 -7.71 17.51 0.46
N ASP A 128 -8.89 17.73 1.04
CA ASP A 128 -9.15 17.67 2.48
C ASP A 128 -9.29 16.21 2.97
N GLN A 129 -8.27 15.38 2.69
CA GLN A 129 -8.32 13.94 2.95
C GLN A 129 -7.78 13.53 4.32
N ILE A 130 -7.24 14.46 5.12
CA ILE A 130 -6.64 14.13 6.43
C ILE A 130 -7.67 13.45 7.35
N GLY A 131 -8.92 13.94 7.35
CA GLY A 131 -10.01 13.34 8.15
C GLY A 131 -10.53 12.00 7.62
N ASN A 132 -10.32 11.69 6.34
CA ASN A 132 -10.73 10.41 5.73
C ASN A 132 -9.65 9.33 5.82
N GLU A 133 -8.39 9.74 5.94
CA GLU A 133 -7.22 8.85 5.96
C GLU A 133 -6.87 8.35 7.35
N LEU A 134 -7.10 9.18 8.37
CA LEU A 134 -6.98 8.78 9.77
C LEU A 134 -8.26 8.07 10.20
N LYS A 135 -8.11 6.86 10.76
CA LYS A 135 -9.25 6.15 11.34
C LYS A 135 -9.74 6.88 12.58
N THR A 136 -10.72 7.76 12.42
CA THR A 136 -11.64 8.08 13.52
C THR A 136 -12.59 6.89 13.64
N ASP A 137 -12.31 6.01 14.61
CA ASP A 137 -13.10 4.81 14.89
C ASP A 137 -14.58 5.13 15.13
N GLU A 138 -15.44 4.86 14.15
CA GLU A 138 -16.87 4.62 14.42
C GLU A 138 -17.39 3.28 13.88
N ASN A 139 -16.64 2.55 13.03
CA ASN A 139 -17.18 1.37 12.33
C ASN A 139 -16.42 0.06 12.56
N GLN A 140 -15.83 -0.16 13.75
CA GLN A 140 -15.38 -1.48 14.20
C GLN A 140 -16.35 -2.13 15.21
N LYS A 141 -17.66 -1.98 15.00
CA LYS A 141 -18.68 -2.89 15.54
C LYS A 141 -19.29 -3.67 14.38
N ASN A 142 -18.87 -4.92 14.22
CA ASN A 142 -19.65 -6.04 13.67
C ASN A 142 -18.93 -7.35 14.01
#